data_AF-A0A2T7T602-F1
#
_entry.id   AF-A0A2T7T602-F1
#
_cell.length_a   1.000
_cell.length_b   1.000
_cell.length_c   1.000
_cell.angle_alpha   90.00
_cell.angle_beta   90.00
_cell.angle_gamma   90.00
#
_symmetry.space_group_name_H-M   'P 1'
#
loop_
_entity.id
_entity.type
_entity.pdbx_description
1 polymer ?
#
loop_
_entity_poly.entity_id
_entity_poly.type
_entity_poly.pdbx_seq_one_letter_code
_entity_poly.pdbx_strand_id
1 'polypeptide(L)'
;MSQSRTPRTNNESIRWWRTWATGHRVAAAVLAGVVATHVATIFGYWFPGVGLTRLDWNTANGWVYVPFASPLAKFVTGGVFHYLDGILFAVVYACALHPVLPWRNSPAGNLTKGLVFGTLLAVISVAFMTPQVYGPARGTDPGFLSLELGGTYILTVFVWHWVYGLHLSLIYNPLPATEGLAELSERTPSAAGDGRDESPVLAKDH
;
A
#
# COMPACT_ATOMS: atom_id res chain seq x y z
N MET A 1 -5.57 15.21 -36.44
CA MET A 1 -4.29 15.73 -35.91
C MET A 1 -3.90 14.91 -34.70
N SER A 2 -2.93 14.02 -34.84
CA SER A 2 -2.41 13.20 -33.74
C SER A 2 -1.41 14.04 -32.95
N GLN A 3 -1.73 14.44 -31.73
CA GLN A 3 -0.74 15.07 -30.85
C GLN A 3 0.35 14.04 -30.56
N SER A 4 1.57 14.27 -31.06
CA SER A 4 2.73 13.49 -30.68
C SER A 4 2.99 13.76 -29.20
N ARG A 5 2.73 12.77 -28.35
CA ARG A 5 3.11 12.81 -26.93
C ARG A 5 4.63 12.73 -26.89
N THR A 6 5.30 13.87 -26.72
CA THR A 6 6.71 13.90 -26.35
C THR A 6 6.90 13.08 -25.08
N PRO A 7 7.88 12.15 -25.01
CA PRO A 7 8.13 11.38 -23.80
C PRO A 7 8.43 12.32 -22.63
N ARG A 8 7.74 12.13 -21.50
CA ARG A 8 8.02 12.89 -20.28
C ARG A 8 9.43 12.57 -19.77
N THR A 9 10.09 13.57 -19.20
CA THR A 9 11.32 13.32 -18.44
C THR A 9 11.02 12.45 -17.20
N ASN A 10 12.04 11.80 -16.63
CA ASN A 10 11.87 10.97 -15.42
C ASN A 10 11.25 11.75 -14.26
N ASN A 11 11.66 13.02 -14.08
CA ASN A 11 11.16 13.89 -13.02
C ASN A 11 9.68 14.26 -13.21
N GLU A 12 9.26 14.53 -14.45
CA GLU A 12 7.85 14.79 -14.78
C GLU A 12 6.97 13.56 -14.56
N SER A 13 7.48 12.37 -14.88
CA SER A 13 6.75 11.11 -14.68
C SER A 13 6.53 10.82 -13.21
N ILE A 14 7.58 10.98 -12.38
CA ILE A 14 7.49 10.84 -10.92
C ILE A 14 6.51 11.87 -10.35
N ARG A 15 6.66 13.15 -10.73
CA ARG A 15 5.76 14.21 -10.23
C ARG A 15 4.31 13.95 -10.60
N TRP A 16 4.04 13.56 -11.84
CA TRP A 16 2.70 13.21 -12.28
C TRP A 16 2.08 12.08 -11.45
N TRP A 17 2.83 11.01 -11.18
CA TRP A 17 2.36 9.88 -10.37
C TRP A 17 1.95 10.33 -8.97
N ARG A 18 2.83 11.11 -8.32
CA ARG A 18 2.61 11.61 -6.96
C ARG A 18 1.39 12.54 -6.89
N THR A 19 1.19 13.35 -7.92
CA THR A 19 0.00 14.21 -8.06
C THR A 19 -1.27 13.36 -8.17
N TRP A 20 -1.24 12.33 -9.02
CA TRP A 20 -2.36 11.40 -9.17
C TRP A 20 -2.69 10.69 -7.86
N ALA A 21 -1.68 10.18 -7.15
CA ALA A 21 -1.85 9.51 -5.86
C ALA A 21 -2.44 10.44 -4.78
N THR A 22 -2.12 11.75 -4.86
CA THR A 22 -2.68 12.76 -3.97
C THR A 22 -4.17 12.98 -4.21
N GLY A 23 -4.59 13.04 -5.48
CA GLY A 23 -6.00 13.18 -5.85
C GLY A 23 -6.83 11.89 -5.69
N HIS A 24 -6.19 10.72 -5.68
CA HIS A 24 -6.87 9.41 -5.68
C HIS A 24 -6.38 8.51 -4.54
N ARG A 25 -6.44 9.02 -3.30
CA ARG A 25 -5.83 8.36 -2.13
C ARG A 25 -6.18 6.89 -1.98
N VAL A 26 -7.47 6.53 -2.05
CA VAL A 26 -7.92 5.14 -1.87
C VAL A 26 -7.48 4.26 -3.03
N ALA A 27 -7.65 4.72 -4.28
CA ALA A 27 -7.23 3.94 -5.45
C ALA A 27 -5.71 3.71 -5.48
N ALA A 28 -4.93 4.74 -5.14
CA ALA A 28 -3.49 4.63 -5.01
C ALA A 28 -3.08 3.66 -3.89
N ALA A 29 -3.78 3.69 -2.75
CA ALA A 29 -3.55 2.77 -1.64
C ALA A 29 -3.87 1.31 -1.99
N VAL A 30 -4.98 1.06 -2.70
CA VAL A 30 -5.34 -0.29 -3.15
C VAL A 30 -4.28 -0.84 -4.09
N LEU A 31 -3.87 -0.07 -5.09
CA LEU A 31 -2.80 -0.48 -6.02
C LEU A 31 -1.48 -0.71 -5.29
N ALA A 32 -1.11 0.19 -4.37
CA ALA A 32 0.09 0.03 -3.55
C ALA A 32 0.03 -1.22 -2.68
N GLY A 33 -1.13 -1.52 -2.08
CA GLY A 33 -1.35 -2.74 -1.29
C GLY A 33 -1.18 -4.01 -2.10
N VAL A 34 -1.83 -4.11 -3.27
CA VAL A 34 -1.68 -5.27 -4.18
C VAL A 34 -0.22 -5.53 -4.52
N VAL A 35 0.50 -4.49 -4.97
CA VAL A 35 1.89 -4.64 -5.41
C VAL A 35 2.81 -4.92 -4.22
N ALA A 36 2.67 -4.20 -3.12
CA ALA A 36 3.49 -4.39 -1.93
C ALA A 36 3.34 -5.80 -1.36
N THR A 37 2.10 -6.31 -1.28
CA THR A 37 1.83 -7.67 -0.81
C THR A 37 2.39 -8.71 -1.77
N HIS A 38 2.22 -8.54 -3.08
CA HIS A 38 2.77 -9.47 -4.05
C HIS A 38 4.31 -9.55 -3.96
N VAL A 39 4.98 -8.41 -3.92
CA VAL A 39 6.45 -8.35 -3.82
C VAL A 39 6.91 -8.96 -2.50
N ALA A 40 6.32 -8.58 -1.37
CA ALA A 40 6.68 -9.15 -0.08
C ALA A 40 6.47 -10.69 -0.07
N THR A 41 5.37 -11.18 -0.64
CA THR A 41 5.10 -12.62 -0.78
C THR A 41 6.22 -13.35 -1.52
N ILE A 42 6.66 -12.81 -2.66
CA ILE A 42 7.76 -13.39 -3.45
C ILE A 42 9.06 -13.44 -2.63
N PHE A 43 9.42 -12.33 -1.98
CA PHE A 43 10.60 -12.28 -1.10
C PHE A 43 10.51 -13.30 0.04
N GLY A 44 9.33 -13.43 0.66
CA GLY A 44 9.05 -14.44 1.70
C GLY A 44 9.35 -15.87 1.25
N TYR A 45 9.05 -16.21 0.00
CA TYR A 45 9.39 -17.52 -0.56
C TYR A 45 10.89 -17.69 -0.89
N TRP A 46 11.58 -16.62 -1.26
CA TRP A 46 12.98 -16.65 -1.69
C TRP A 46 14.01 -16.49 -0.57
N PHE A 47 13.60 -16.03 0.61
CA PHE A 47 14.45 -15.86 1.79
C PHE A 47 15.38 -17.03 2.14
N PRO A 48 15.00 -18.31 1.97
CA PRO A 48 15.93 -19.42 2.17
C PRO A 48 17.21 -19.32 1.33
N GLY A 49 17.17 -18.69 0.16
CA GLY A 49 18.34 -18.48 -0.70
C GLY A 49 19.43 -17.58 -0.10
N VAL A 50 19.11 -16.84 0.97
CA VAL A 50 20.05 -15.98 1.71
C VAL A 50 20.12 -16.35 3.21
N GLY A 51 19.66 -17.55 3.58
CA GLY A 51 19.72 -18.06 4.95
C GLY A 51 18.63 -17.51 5.90
N LEU A 52 17.62 -16.82 5.38
CA LEU A 52 16.46 -16.35 6.15
C LEU A 52 15.33 -17.39 6.12
N THR A 53 14.39 -17.30 7.08
CA THR A 53 13.28 -18.25 7.18
C THR A 53 12.31 -18.07 6.01
N ARG A 54 11.79 -19.18 5.45
CA ARG A 54 10.71 -19.08 4.46
C ARG A 54 9.45 -18.57 5.14
N LEU A 55 8.84 -17.52 4.59
CA LEU A 55 7.55 -17.00 5.04
C LEU A 55 6.46 -17.31 4.01
N ASP A 56 5.73 -18.40 4.25
CA ASP A 56 4.57 -18.80 3.46
C ASP A 56 3.28 -18.36 4.17
N TRP A 57 2.95 -17.08 4.02
CA TRP A 57 1.74 -16.50 4.61
C TRP A 57 0.46 -17.00 3.93
N ASN A 58 0.53 -17.46 2.68
CA ASN A 58 -0.62 -18.06 2.00
C ASN A 58 -1.03 -19.34 2.71
N THR A 59 -0.10 -20.28 2.91
CA THR A 59 -0.36 -21.50 3.65
C THR A 59 -0.70 -21.20 5.11
N ALA A 60 -0.02 -20.21 5.74
CA ALA A 60 -0.31 -19.77 7.11
C ALA A 60 -1.78 -19.41 7.33
N ASN A 61 -2.29 -18.52 6.48
CA ASN A 61 -3.68 -18.09 6.52
C ASN A 61 -4.61 -19.26 6.20
N GLY A 62 -4.24 -20.14 5.28
CA GLY A 62 -5.02 -21.34 4.97
C GLY A 62 -5.25 -22.25 6.18
N TRP A 63 -4.25 -22.40 7.06
CA TRP A 63 -4.40 -23.13 8.32
C TRP A 63 -5.42 -22.49 9.26
N VAL A 64 -5.61 -21.17 9.19
CA VAL A 64 -6.59 -20.45 10.01
C VAL A 64 -7.99 -20.56 9.40
N TYR A 65 -8.15 -20.23 8.12
CA TYR A 65 -9.45 -20.09 7.48
C TYR A 65 -10.08 -21.44 7.08
N VAL A 66 -9.27 -22.42 6.68
CA VAL A 66 -9.72 -23.72 6.15
C VAL A 66 -8.87 -24.88 6.70
N PRO A 67 -8.84 -25.10 8.03
CA PRO A 67 -7.88 -25.99 8.70
C PRO A 67 -7.95 -27.46 8.24
N PHE A 68 -9.12 -27.93 7.83
CA PHE A 68 -9.33 -29.33 7.42
C PHE A 68 -9.27 -29.55 5.90
N ALA A 69 -9.02 -28.50 5.11
CA ALA A 69 -8.98 -28.59 3.65
C ALA A 69 -7.64 -29.16 3.13
N SER A 70 -7.60 -29.51 1.85
CA SER A 70 -6.38 -29.97 1.18
C SER A 70 -5.27 -28.90 1.21
N PRO A 71 -3.98 -29.28 1.06
CA PRO A 71 -2.88 -28.33 1.02
C PRO A 71 -3.06 -27.22 -0.04
N LEU A 72 -3.55 -27.59 -1.23
CA LEU A 72 -3.84 -26.64 -2.29
C LEU A 72 -4.94 -25.65 -1.89
N ALA A 73 -6.03 -26.15 -1.27
CA ALA A 73 -7.12 -25.30 -0.82
C ALA A 73 -6.67 -24.32 0.28
N LYS A 74 -5.80 -24.77 1.21
CA LYS A 74 -5.17 -23.89 2.20
C LYS A 74 -4.34 -22.78 1.54
N PHE A 75 -3.46 -23.16 0.62
CA PHE A 75 -2.60 -22.20 -0.08
C PHE A 75 -3.40 -21.16 -0.87
N VAL A 76 -4.40 -21.60 -1.66
CA VAL A 76 -5.22 -20.70 -2.48
C VAL A 76 -6.09 -19.79 -1.62
N THR A 77 -6.85 -20.37 -0.67
CA THR A 77 -7.76 -19.61 0.18
C THR A 77 -6.98 -18.62 1.06
N GLY A 78 -5.92 -19.10 1.71
CA GLY A 78 -5.08 -18.23 2.53
C GLY A 78 -4.34 -17.19 1.70
N GLY A 79 -3.98 -17.49 0.45
CA GLY A 79 -3.45 -16.50 -0.49
C GLY A 79 -4.46 -15.39 -0.81
N VAL A 80 -5.72 -15.71 -1.03
CA VAL A 80 -6.77 -14.69 -1.23
C VAL A 80 -6.86 -13.76 -0.02
N PHE A 81 -6.97 -14.32 1.19
CA PHE A 81 -7.05 -13.51 2.40
C PHE A 81 -5.77 -12.72 2.68
N HIS A 82 -4.59 -13.28 2.38
CA HIS A 82 -3.33 -12.56 2.51
C HIS A 82 -3.28 -11.28 1.65
N TYR A 83 -3.82 -11.34 0.42
CA TYR A 83 -3.90 -10.16 -0.46
C TYR A 83 -4.94 -9.16 0.03
N LEU A 84 -6.11 -9.65 0.50
CA LEU A 84 -7.13 -8.78 1.07
C LEU A 84 -6.59 -8.04 2.30
N ASP A 85 -5.92 -8.74 3.21
CA ASP A 85 -5.30 -8.14 4.40
C ASP A 85 -4.29 -7.06 4.01
N GLY A 86 -3.41 -7.36 3.04
CA GLY A 86 -2.46 -6.41 2.50
C GLY A 86 -3.10 -5.13 1.94
N ILE A 87 -4.15 -5.28 1.14
CA ILE A 87 -4.90 -4.14 0.59
C ILE A 87 -5.56 -3.34 1.71
N LEU A 88 -6.20 -4.01 2.67
CA LEU A 88 -6.86 -3.37 3.81
C LEU A 88 -5.86 -2.59 4.66
N PHE A 89 -4.70 -3.17 4.97
CA PHE A 89 -3.63 -2.47 5.70
C PHE A 89 -3.08 -1.28 4.92
N ALA A 90 -2.95 -1.36 3.59
CA ALA A 90 -2.54 -0.23 2.76
C ALA A 90 -3.56 0.91 2.79
N VAL A 91 -4.86 0.60 2.75
CA VAL A 91 -5.94 1.60 2.86
C VAL A 91 -5.94 2.23 4.26
N VAL A 92 -5.84 1.44 5.33
CA VAL A 92 -5.72 1.95 6.70
C VAL A 92 -4.50 2.84 6.86
N TYR A 93 -3.36 2.43 6.31
CA TYR A 93 -2.16 3.25 6.28
C TYR A 93 -2.42 4.59 5.57
N ALA A 94 -2.95 4.58 4.36
CA ALA A 94 -3.17 5.78 3.56
C ALA A 94 -4.20 6.75 4.17
N CYS A 95 -5.26 6.21 4.79
CA CYS A 95 -6.39 6.99 5.28
C CYS A 95 -6.23 7.43 6.73
N ALA A 96 -5.70 6.57 7.61
CA ALA A 96 -5.66 6.81 9.05
C ALA A 96 -4.26 7.17 9.56
N LEU A 97 -3.23 6.39 9.20
CA LEU A 97 -1.90 6.56 9.78
C LEU A 97 -1.04 7.61 9.06
N HIS A 98 -0.96 7.54 7.74
CA HIS A 98 -0.13 8.42 6.91
C HIS A 98 -0.38 9.92 7.16
N PRO A 99 -1.63 10.39 7.35
CA PRO A 99 -1.91 11.80 7.64
C PRO A 99 -1.48 12.28 9.03
N VAL A 100 -1.44 11.40 10.02
CA VAL A 100 -1.10 11.77 11.41
C VAL A 100 0.40 11.67 11.71
N LEU A 101 1.16 10.96 10.88
CA LEU A 101 2.60 10.87 11.02
C LEU A 101 3.28 12.22 10.70
N PRO A 102 4.19 12.71 11.56
CA PRO A 102 4.65 14.10 11.54
C PRO A 102 5.58 14.45 10.38
N TRP A 103 6.09 13.45 9.66
CA TRP A 103 7.01 13.69 8.54
C TRP A 103 6.28 14.31 7.33
N ARG A 104 6.98 15.22 6.63
CA ARG A 104 6.48 15.84 5.40
C ARG A 104 6.27 14.79 4.31
N ASN A 105 5.31 14.99 3.43
CA ASN A 105 5.08 14.12 2.26
C ASN A 105 6.11 14.41 1.14
N SER A 106 7.39 14.33 1.47
CA SER A 106 8.49 14.23 0.49
C SER A 106 8.72 12.76 0.12
N PRO A 107 9.50 12.43 -0.94
CA PRO A 107 9.83 11.04 -1.24
C PRO A 107 10.44 10.31 -0.04
N ALA A 108 11.41 10.94 0.63
CA ALA A 108 12.05 10.40 1.81
C ALA A 108 11.08 10.30 3.00
N GLY A 109 10.24 11.32 3.23
CA GLY A 109 9.28 11.29 4.33
C GLY A 109 8.19 10.23 4.15
N ASN A 110 7.67 10.05 2.94
CA ASN A 110 6.73 8.98 2.61
C ASN A 110 7.38 7.59 2.78
N LEU A 111 8.64 7.45 2.38
CA LEU A 111 9.43 6.23 2.59
C LEU A 111 9.57 5.90 4.08
N THR A 112 9.96 6.88 4.90
CA THR A 112 10.06 6.73 6.36
C THR A 112 8.71 6.30 6.96
N LYS A 113 7.60 6.92 6.56
CA LYS A 113 6.26 6.53 7.01
C LYS A 113 5.94 5.07 6.67
N GLY A 114 6.29 4.63 5.45
CA GLY A 114 6.08 3.25 5.02
C GLY A 114 6.90 2.24 5.84
N LEU A 115 8.17 2.54 6.11
CA LEU A 115 9.05 1.68 6.92
C LEU A 115 8.61 1.61 8.39
N VAL A 116 8.15 2.73 8.96
CA VAL A 116 7.55 2.76 10.30
C VAL A 116 6.29 1.90 10.35
N PHE A 117 5.43 1.99 9.33
CA PHE A 117 4.25 1.15 9.25
C PHE A 117 4.59 -0.34 9.09
N GLY A 118 5.57 -0.68 8.25
CA GLY A 118 6.10 -2.04 8.15
C GLY A 118 6.63 -2.55 9.49
N THR A 119 7.33 -1.70 10.24
CA THR A 119 7.83 -2.05 11.59
C THR A 119 6.69 -2.33 12.56
N LEU A 120 5.63 -1.51 12.54
CA LEU A 120 4.42 -1.73 13.35
C LEU A 120 3.78 -3.09 13.02
N LEU A 121 3.64 -3.41 11.74
CA LEU A 121 3.09 -4.70 11.31
C LEU A 121 3.99 -5.88 11.73
N ALA A 122 5.31 -5.73 11.67
CA ALA A 122 6.25 -6.75 12.15
C ALA A 122 6.08 -7.02 13.65
N VAL A 123 5.96 -5.96 14.47
CA VAL A 123 5.71 -6.08 15.91
C VAL A 123 4.39 -6.80 16.17
N ILE A 124 3.30 -6.39 15.50
CA ILE A 124 2.00 -7.06 15.61
C ILE A 124 2.12 -8.53 15.20
N SER A 125 2.90 -8.82 14.14
CA SER A 125 3.10 -10.18 13.67
C SER A 125 3.77 -11.05 14.71
N VAL A 126 4.91 -10.64 15.26
CA VAL A 126 5.68 -11.47 16.21
C VAL A 126 5.07 -11.49 17.60
N ALA A 127 4.39 -10.42 18.02
CA ALA A 127 3.81 -10.30 19.35
C ALA A 127 2.41 -10.91 19.46
N PHE A 128 1.63 -10.90 18.38
CA PHE A 128 0.23 -11.32 18.39
C PHE A 128 -0.08 -12.35 17.31
N MET A 129 0.07 -12.02 16.02
CA MET A 129 -0.44 -12.90 14.95
C MET A 129 0.21 -14.28 14.97
N THR A 130 1.54 -14.35 15.05
CA THR A 130 2.26 -15.61 15.09
C THR A 130 1.91 -16.42 16.35
N PRO A 131 2.08 -15.91 17.58
CA PRO A 131 1.83 -16.71 18.78
C PRO A 131 0.35 -16.99 19.06
N GLN A 132 -0.56 -16.06 18.74
CA GLN A 132 -1.98 -16.17 19.15
C GLN A 132 -2.92 -16.65 18.04
N VAL A 133 -2.51 -16.55 16.77
CA VAL A 133 -3.36 -16.93 15.63
C VAL A 133 -2.73 -18.10 14.88
N TYR A 134 -1.52 -17.92 14.34
CA TYR A 134 -0.91 -18.92 13.45
C TYR A 134 -0.30 -20.11 14.19
N GLY A 135 0.19 -19.91 15.42
CA GLY A 135 0.71 -20.98 16.27
C GLY A 135 -0.39 -22.00 16.60
N PRO A 136 -1.49 -21.56 17.23
CA PRO A 136 -2.63 -22.42 17.55
C PRO A 136 -3.22 -23.13 16.31
N ALA A 137 -3.36 -22.42 15.19
CA ALA A 137 -3.86 -23.00 13.94
C ALA A 137 -2.98 -24.14 13.38
N ARG A 138 -1.71 -24.23 13.81
CA ARG A 138 -0.77 -25.27 13.42
C ARG A 138 -0.42 -26.26 14.53
N GLY A 139 -1.01 -26.12 15.72
CA GLY A 139 -0.64 -26.91 16.90
C GLY A 139 0.80 -26.69 17.36
N THR A 140 1.35 -25.49 17.12
CA THR A 140 2.70 -25.09 17.53
C THR A 140 2.62 -24.01 18.59
N ASP A 141 3.59 -23.96 19.51
CA ASP A 141 3.77 -22.86 20.46
C ASP A 141 4.99 -22.00 20.05
N PRO A 142 4.78 -20.82 19.45
CA PRO A 142 5.85 -19.89 19.10
C PRO A 142 6.50 -19.20 20.32
N GLY A 143 5.91 -19.32 21.50
CA GLY A 143 6.32 -18.63 22.72
C GLY A 143 6.03 -17.12 22.71
N PHE A 144 6.38 -16.46 23.81
CA PHE A 144 6.25 -15.01 23.95
C PHE A 144 7.06 -14.29 22.88
N LEU A 145 6.44 -13.34 22.15
CA LEU A 145 7.07 -12.61 21.04
C LEU A 145 7.68 -13.50 19.93
N SER A 146 7.18 -14.73 19.75
CA SER A 146 7.71 -15.70 18.78
C SER A 146 9.17 -16.12 19.04
N LEU A 147 9.66 -16.00 20.29
CA LEU A 147 11.07 -16.27 20.63
C LEU A 147 11.48 -17.73 20.41
N GLU A 148 10.57 -18.69 20.56
CA GLU A 148 10.85 -20.12 20.34
C GLU A 148 11.05 -20.48 18.86
N LEU A 149 10.66 -19.58 17.94
CA LEU A 149 10.94 -19.72 16.50
C LEU A 149 12.35 -19.20 16.14
N GLY A 150 13.07 -18.63 17.10
CA GLY A 150 14.45 -18.16 16.97
C GLY A 150 14.61 -16.76 16.36
N GLY A 151 15.76 -16.14 16.64
CA GLY A 151 16.07 -14.78 16.20
C GLY A 151 16.06 -14.60 14.67
N THR A 152 16.41 -15.63 13.91
CA THR A 152 16.35 -15.62 12.44
C THR A 152 14.92 -15.46 11.94
N TYR A 153 13.93 -16.12 12.57
CA TYR A 153 12.53 -15.96 12.21
C TYR A 153 12.06 -14.53 12.45
N ILE A 154 12.37 -13.98 13.64
CA ILE A 154 12.00 -12.61 14.01
C ILE A 154 12.60 -11.62 13.01
N LEU A 155 13.91 -11.71 12.74
CA LEU A 155 14.58 -10.86 11.74
C LEU A 155 13.89 -10.97 10.37
N THR A 156 13.59 -12.20 9.93
CA THR A 156 12.91 -12.46 8.66
C THR A 156 11.55 -11.76 8.60
N VAL A 157 10.75 -11.81 9.68
CA VAL A 157 9.44 -11.14 9.75
C VAL A 157 9.59 -9.63 9.64
N PHE A 158 10.60 -9.03 10.28
CA PHE A 158 10.88 -7.59 10.15
C PHE A 158 11.28 -7.22 8.73
N VAL A 159 12.23 -7.95 8.14
CA VAL A 159 12.67 -7.69 6.75
C VAL A 159 11.50 -7.82 5.77
N TRP A 160 10.65 -8.84 5.94
CA TRP A 160 9.46 -9.04 5.12
C TRP A 160 8.52 -7.83 5.15
N HIS A 161 8.21 -7.32 6.34
CA HIS A 161 7.32 -6.17 6.48
C HIS A 161 7.98 -4.85 6.07
N TRP A 162 9.31 -4.73 6.15
CA TRP A 162 10.02 -3.59 5.56
C TRP A 162 9.99 -3.62 4.04
N VAL A 163 10.10 -4.79 3.40
CA VAL A 163 9.86 -4.93 1.96
C VAL A 163 8.46 -4.47 1.60
N TYR A 164 7.44 -4.89 2.36
CA TYR A 164 6.07 -4.41 2.18
C TYR A 164 5.98 -2.87 2.34
N GLY A 165 6.45 -2.31 3.45
CA GLY A 165 6.38 -0.87 3.74
C GLY A 165 7.14 0.00 2.75
N LEU A 166 8.29 -0.48 2.26
CA LEU A 166 9.06 0.13 1.18
C LEU A 166 8.23 0.23 -0.09
N HIS A 167 7.69 -0.88 -0.59
CA HIS A 167 6.94 -0.89 -1.85
C HIS A 167 5.61 -0.13 -1.74
N LEU A 168 4.96 -0.23 -0.57
CA LEU A 168 3.76 0.55 -0.25
C LEU A 168 4.03 2.05 -0.40
N SER A 169 5.13 2.56 0.17
CA SER A 169 5.44 3.99 0.14
C SER A 169 6.07 4.49 -1.16
N LEU A 170 6.71 3.61 -1.94
CA LEU A 170 7.15 3.95 -3.29
C LEU A 170 5.95 4.19 -4.23
N ILE A 171 4.88 3.43 -4.04
CA ILE A 171 3.67 3.50 -4.87
C ILE A 171 2.68 4.53 -4.29
N TYR A 172 2.32 4.42 -3.01
CA TYR A 172 1.56 5.44 -2.29
C TYR A 172 2.50 6.57 -1.81
N ASN A 173 2.81 7.48 -2.75
CA ASN A 173 3.79 8.55 -2.54
C ASN A 173 3.18 9.95 -2.79
N PRO A 174 2.18 10.38 -2.00
CA PRO A 174 1.48 11.65 -2.24
C PRO A 174 2.42 12.87 -2.10
N LEU A 175 1.98 13.99 -2.65
CA LEU A 175 2.60 15.31 -2.48
C LEU A 175 2.27 15.90 -1.08
N PRO A 176 3.02 16.91 -0.64
CA PRO A 176 2.61 17.78 0.46
C PRO A 176 1.24 18.39 0.20
N ALA A 177 0.42 18.55 1.24
CA ALA A 177 -0.97 19.03 1.09
C ALA A 177 -1.05 20.39 0.37
N THR A 178 -0.11 21.30 0.66
CA THR A 178 -0.02 22.63 0.04
C THR A 178 0.26 22.56 -1.47
N GLU A 179 1.08 21.62 -1.92
CA GLU A 179 1.40 21.43 -3.34
C GLU A 179 0.30 20.65 -4.06
N GLY A 180 -0.29 19.66 -3.40
CA GLY A 180 -1.36 18.85 -3.95
C GLY A 180 -2.62 19.67 -4.27
N LEU A 181 -3.03 20.57 -3.38
CA LEU A 181 -4.19 21.44 -3.60
C LEU A 181 -3.96 22.43 -4.75
N ALA A 182 -2.76 23.01 -4.84
CA ALA A 182 -2.40 23.91 -5.94
C ALA A 182 -2.45 23.20 -7.29
N GLU A 183 -1.83 22.02 -7.42
CA GLU A 183 -1.81 21.27 -8.67
C GLU A 183 -3.20 20.73 -9.08
N LEU A 184 -4.03 20.34 -8.12
CA LEU A 184 -5.42 19.92 -8.41
C LEU A 184 -6.29 21.10 -8.85
N SER A 185 -6.06 22.29 -8.27
CA SER A 185 -6.75 23.52 -8.66
C SER A 185 -6.37 23.97 -10.08
N GLU A 186 -5.10 23.89 -10.45
CA GLU A 186 -4.63 24.24 -11.81
C GLU A 186 -5.17 23.30 -12.90
N ARG A 187 -5.44 22.04 -12.56
CA ARG A 187 -5.96 21.04 -13.51
C ARG A 187 -7.48 21.04 -13.64
N THR A 188 -8.19 21.72 -12.75
CA THR A 188 -9.64 21.88 -12.85
C THR A 188 -9.89 23.15 -13.67
N PRO A 189 -10.39 23.06 -14.92
CA PRO A 189 -10.73 24.25 -15.68
C PRO A 189 -11.73 25.08 -14.88
N SER A 190 -11.45 26.36 -14.68
CA SER A 190 -12.41 27.29 -14.08
C SER A 190 -13.70 27.24 -14.90
N ALA A 191 -14.76 26.68 -14.32
CA ALA A 191 -16.09 26.67 -14.92
C ALA A 191 -16.73 28.08 -14.99
N ALA A 192 -16.01 29.13 -14.60
CA ALA A 192 -16.51 30.50 -14.50
C ALA A 192 -16.24 31.36 -15.75
N GLY A 193 -16.12 30.75 -16.93
CA GLY A 193 -15.74 31.43 -18.18
C GLY A 193 -16.70 31.28 -19.36
N ASP A 194 -17.93 30.77 -19.19
CA ASP A 194 -18.97 30.86 -20.23
C ASP A 194 -19.73 32.18 -20.05
N GLY A 195 -19.07 33.26 -20.47
CA GLY A 195 -19.70 34.57 -20.65
C GLY A 195 -20.70 34.49 -21.79
N ARG A 196 -21.96 34.20 -21.46
CA ARG A 196 -23.08 34.53 -22.34
C ARG A 196 -23.38 36.01 -22.21
N ASP A 197 -22.88 36.72 -23.20
CA ASP A 197 -23.23 38.09 -23.55
C ASP A 197 -24.72 38.12 -23.99
N GLU A 198 -25.64 38.19 -23.02
CA GLU A 198 -27.05 38.47 -23.30
C GLU A 198 -27.24 39.98 -23.51
N SER A 199 -26.88 40.43 -24.71
CA SER A 199 -27.33 41.73 -25.22
C SER A 199 -28.83 41.65 -25.56
N PRO A 200 -29.70 42.53 -25.05
CA PRO A 200 -31.13 42.49 -25.34
C PRO A 200 -31.39 42.98 -26.77
N VAL A 201 -31.98 42.12 -27.59
CA VAL A 201 -32.48 42.47 -28.92
C VAL A 201 -33.71 43.36 -28.78
N LEU A 202 -33.53 44.64 -29.12
CA LEU A 202 -34.61 45.61 -29.32
C LEU A 202 -35.53 45.14 -30.46
N ALA A 203 -36.77 44.76 -30.12
CA ALA A 203 -37.84 44.61 -31.08
C ALA A 203 -38.22 45.99 -31.65
N LYS A 204 -38.23 46.11 -32.98
CA LYS A 204 -38.86 47.23 -33.68
C LYS A 204 -40.20 46.76 -34.23
N ASP A 205 -41.24 47.47 -33.81
CA ASP A 205 -42.60 47.38 -34.34
C ASP A 205 -42.66 47.90 -35.78
N HIS A 206 -43.33 47.13 -36.66
CA HIS A 206 -44.02 47.60 -37.86
C HIS A 206 -45.22 46.70 -38.13
#